data_AF-A0A4U5PAU4-F1
#
_entry.id   AF-A0A4U5PAU4-F1
#
_cell.length_a   1.000
_cell.length_b   1.000
_cell.length_c   1.000
_cell.angle_alpha   90.00
_cell.angle_beta   90.00
_cell.angle_gamma   90.00
#
_symmetry.space_group_name_H-M   'P 1'
#
loop_
_entity.id
_entity.type
_entity.pdbx_description
1 polymer ?
#
loop_
_entity_poly.entity_id
_entity_poly.type
_entity_poly.pdbx_seq_one_letter_code
_entity_poly.pdbx_strand_id
1 'polypeptide(L)'
;MKRMSRLPKPYGDCNDQGKDGDFIYKTKTYSTEGCQRSCIQKYLVGKCGCGDPRFPMFRHHKNCPVDDPNLRECLRREITFAARYIDSIGCRCRQPCQQDAYSVSYSASRWPASPSSITDCDPALSPVQCLNFYREQGAYIEVYFEQLNYESLLESEAYGLPNLLSDFGGQLGLWMGVSVITIMEVGILFGELLYSVIRYPFTRCCRKRKRPVVTKGKLSSSAKYDIVRHANQFNQFSQFVP
;
A
#
# COMPACT_ATOMS: atom_id res chain seq x y z
N MET A 1 17.58 0.45 -16.62
CA MET A 1 17.11 0.60 -15.22
C MET A 1 15.63 0.30 -15.18
N LYS A 2 15.16 -0.42 -14.15
CA LYS A 2 13.74 -0.69 -13.93
C LYS A 2 13.31 -0.14 -12.57
N ARG A 3 12.29 0.72 -12.55
CA ARG A 3 11.69 1.28 -11.32
C ARG A 3 10.40 0.53 -11.02
N MET A 4 10.34 -0.14 -9.87
CA MET A 4 9.21 -0.95 -9.44
C MET A 4 8.47 -0.23 -8.30
N SER A 5 7.15 -0.07 -8.46
CA SER A 5 6.24 0.41 -7.42
C SER A 5 5.16 -0.64 -7.18
N ARG A 6 5.08 -1.15 -5.97
CA ARG A 6 4.15 -2.19 -5.53
C ARG A 6 3.08 -1.62 -4.61
N LEU A 7 1.92 -2.27 -4.58
CA LEU A 7 0.84 -1.86 -3.67
C LEU A 7 1.03 -2.45 -2.26
N PRO A 8 0.78 -1.67 -1.21
CA PRO A 8 0.76 -2.17 0.16
C PRO A 8 -0.52 -2.99 0.43
N LYS A 9 -0.63 -3.49 1.66
CA LYS A 9 -1.86 -4.16 2.12
C LYS A 9 -3.05 -3.21 2.03
N PRO A 10 -4.23 -3.67 1.60
CA PRO A 10 -4.65 -5.08 1.42
C PRO A 10 -4.35 -5.71 0.06
N TYR A 11 -3.87 -4.95 -0.94
CA TYR A 11 -3.70 -5.45 -2.32
C TYR A 11 -2.40 -6.22 -2.54
N GLY A 12 -1.34 -5.87 -1.80
CA GLY A 12 -0.05 -6.56 -1.85
C GLY A 12 0.61 -6.73 -0.48
N ASP A 13 1.81 -7.31 -0.45
CA ASP A 13 2.59 -7.58 0.78
C ASP A 13 3.99 -6.97 0.67
N CYS A 14 4.05 -5.66 0.41
CA CYS A 14 5.27 -4.88 0.41
C CYS A 14 5.44 -4.12 1.74
N ASN A 15 6.70 -3.78 2.06
CA ASN A 15 7.03 -2.96 3.21
C ASN A 15 7.00 -1.47 2.86
N ASP A 16 6.03 -0.75 3.41
CA ASP A 16 5.85 0.70 3.32
C ASP A 16 6.39 1.44 4.55
N GLN A 17 6.44 0.78 5.70
CA GLN A 17 6.89 1.32 6.99
C GLN A 17 8.41 1.57 7.04
N GLY A 18 9.17 0.98 6.10
CA GLY A 18 10.60 1.22 5.96
C GLY A 18 11.46 0.39 6.91
N LYS A 19 12.31 1.03 7.72
CA LYS A 19 13.32 0.34 8.53
C LYS A 19 12.81 0.12 9.96
N ASP A 20 13.02 -1.09 10.48
CA ASP A 20 12.84 -1.40 11.90
C ASP A 20 14.11 -1.02 12.72
N GLY A 21 14.00 -0.90 14.04
CA GLY A 21 15.12 -0.65 14.96
C GLY A 21 16.17 -1.77 14.99
N ASP A 22 15.84 -2.94 14.42
CA ASP A 22 16.75 -4.06 14.23
C ASP A 22 17.60 -3.95 12.95
N PHE A 23 17.36 -2.95 12.10
CA PHE A 23 18.08 -2.78 10.85
C PHE A 23 19.50 -2.23 11.08
N ILE A 24 20.53 -2.98 10.65
CA ILE A 24 21.93 -2.64 10.95
C ILE A 24 22.46 -1.46 10.12
N TYR A 25 21.87 -1.19 8.95
CA TYR A 25 22.32 -0.13 8.05
C TYR A 25 21.57 1.18 8.30
N LYS A 26 21.90 1.87 9.40
CA LYS A 26 21.22 3.12 9.82
C LYS A 26 21.11 4.17 8.72
N THR A 27 22.17 4.35 7.92
CA THR A 27 22.26 5.37 6.85
C THR A 27 21.64 4.95 5.52
N LYS A 28 21.33 3.67 5.30
CA LYS A 28 20.85 3.14 4.00
C LYS A 28 19.37 2.87 4.02
N THR A 29 18.66 3.11 2.92
CA THR A 29 17.22 2.78 2.77
C THR A 29 16.95 1.29 3.01
N TYR A 30 15.70 0.95 3.35
CA TYR A 30 15.31 -0.43 3.52
C TYR A 30 15.48 -1.19 2.20
N SER A 31 16.12 -2.36 2.26
CA SER A 31 16.24 -3.30 1.17
C SER A 31 16.03 -4.71 1.70
N THR A 32 15.61 -5.64 0.85
CA THR A 32 15.43 -7.05 1.21
C THR A 32 16.73 -7.67 1.72
N GLU A 33 17.82 -7.43 0.99
CA GLU A 33 19.18 -7.85 1.35
C GLU A 33 19.60 -7.30 2.71
N GLY A 34 19.33 -6.01 2.95
CA GLY A 34 19.62 -5.36 4.22
C GLY A 34 18.83 -5.98 5.37
N CYS A 35 17.56 -6.31 5.14
CA CYS A 35 16.71 -6.96 6.14
C CYS A 35 17.22 -8.36 6.48
N GLN A 36 17.55 -9.18 5.46
CA GLN A 36 18.06 -10.53 5.67
C GLN A 36 19.37 -10.52 6.46
N ARG A 37 20.31 -9.65 6.07
CA ARG A 37 21.59 -9.48 6.79
C ARG A 37 21.38 -9.00 8.22
N SER A 38 20.44 -8.07 8.45
CA SER A 38 20.10 -7.58 9.79
C SER A 38 19.51 -8.70 10.66
N CYS A 39 18.64 -9.53 10.09
CA CYS A 39 18.03 -10.66 10.80
C CYS A 39 19.06 -11.74 11.16
N ILE A 40 19.96 -12.08 10.23
CA ILE A 40 21.06 -13.01 10.49
C ILE A 40 21.97 -12.44 11.59
N GLN A 41 22.31 -11.16 11.54
CA GLN A 41 23.13 -10.51 12.56
C GLN A 41 22.47 -10.58 13.95
N LYS A 42 21.15 -10.35 14.03
CA LYS A 42 20.36 -10.51 15.28
C LYS A 42 20.43 -11.95 15.80
N TYR A 43 20.31 -12.94 14.93
CA TYR A 43 20.44 -14.36 15.29
C TYR A 43 21.83 -14.70 15.82
N LEU A 44 22.90 -14.23 15.16
CA LEU A 44 24.28 -14.49 15.57
C LEU A 44 24.60 -13.89 16.93
N VAL A 45 24.15 -12.66 17.20
CA VAL A 45 24.28 -12.03 18.51
C VAL A 45 23.57 -12.85 19.59
N GLY A 46 22.39 -13.41 19.28
CA GLY A 46 21.65 -14.26 20.23
C GLY A 46 22.28 -15.63 20.49
N LYS A 47 23.02 -16.20 19.53
CA LYS A 47 23.63 -17.54 19.63
C LYS A 47 25.09 -17.53 20.05
N CYS A 48 25.90 -16.68 19.45
CA CYS A 48 27.35 -16.59 19.68
C CYS A 48 27.74 -15.38 20.55
N GLY A 49 26.81 -14.46 20.86
CA GLY A 49 27.08 -13.28 21.71
C GLY A 49 27.71 -12.09 20.97
N CYS A 50 28.01 -12.23 19.68
CA CYS A 50 28.66 -11.20 18.86
C CYS A 50 28.22 -11.28 17.40
N GLY A 51 28.42 -10.20 16.67
CA GLY A 51 28.03 -10.08 15.26
C GLY A 51 29.13 -10.50 14.28
N ASP A 52 28.76 -10.82 13.04
CA ASP A 52 29.69 -11.06 11.94
C ASP A 52 30.48 -9.77 11.62
N PRO A 53 31.83 -9.82 11.57
CA PRO A 53 32.69 -8.68 11.23
C PRO A 53 32.48 -8.08 9.84
N ARG A 54 31.93 -8.86 8.89
CA ARG A 54 31.66 -8.41 7.51
C ARG A 54 30.53 -7.39 7.43
N PHE A 55 29.71 -7.30 8.47
CA PHE A 55 28.56 -6.40 8.53
C PHE A 55 28.70 -5.37 9.66
N PRO A 56 27.97 -4.26 9.59
CA PRO A 56 27.91 -3.31 10.69
C PRO A 56 27.44 -3.96 11.99
N MET A 57 27.85 -3.36 13.10
CA MET A 57 27.45 -3.80 14.44
C MET A 57 25.93 -3.74 14.64
N PHE A 58 25.38 -4.75 15.30
CA PHE A 58 23.97 -4.80 15.66
C PHE A 58 23.72 -4.06 16.98
N ARG A 59 23.01 -2.92 16.91
CA ARG A 59 22.71 -2.03 18.05
C ARG A 59 23.99 -1.60 18.81
N HIS A 60 24.28 -2.24 19.95
CA HIS A 60 25.44 -1.98 20.82
C HIS A 60 26.35 -3.21 20.98
N HIS A 61 26.06 -4.31 20.26
CA HIS A 61 26.88 -5.52 20.32
C HIS A 61 28.08 -5.39 19.38
N LYS A 62 29.27 -5.70 19.90
CA LYS A 62 30.49 -5.68 19.10
C LYS A 62 30.53 -6.86 18.13
N ASN A 63 31.25 -6.67 17.03
CA ASN A 63 31.55 -7.77 16.13
C ASN A 63 32.55 -8.72 16.79
N CYS A 64 32.49 -10.00 16.42
CA CYS A 64 33.35 -11.01 17.02
C CYS A 64 34.83 -10.73 16.70
N PRO A 65 35.76 -10.84 17.68
CA PRO A 65 37.19 -10.83 17.40
C PRO A 65 37.58 -11.96 16.45
N VAL A 66 38.53 -11.68 15.56
CA VAL A 66 39.04 -12.66 14.59
C VAL A 66 40.01 -13.65 15.25
N ASP A 67 40.62 -13.26 16.36
CA ASP A 67 41.67 -14.00 17.05
C ASP A 67 41.15 -15.20 17.85
N ASP A 68 39.87 -15.18 18.26
CA ASP A 68 39.27 -16.24 19.08
C ASP A 68 38.80 -17.43 18.23
N PRO A 69 39.43 -18.62 18.33
CA PRO A 69 39.12 -19.76 17.47
C PRO A 69 37.72 -20.34 17.75
N ASN A 70 37.29 -20.35 19.01
CA ASN A 70 35.99 -20.89 19.42
C ASN A 70 34.83 -20.06 18.87
N LEU A 71 34.99 -18.73 18.91
CA LEU A 71 33.98 -17.79 18.46
C LEU A 71 33.88 -17.78 16.93
N ARG A 72 35.02 -17.93 16.26
CA ARG A 72 35.09 -18.11 14.81
C ARG A 72 34.36 -19.38 14.36
N GLU A 73 34.54 -20.49 15.08
CA GLU A 73 33.84 -21.73 14.75
C GLU A 73 32.33 -21.63 15.03
N CYS A 74 31.93 -20.95 16.11
CA CYS A 74 30.52 -20.64 16.37
C CYS A 74 29.91 -19.84 15.21
N LEU A 75 30.54 -18.73 14.81
CA LEU A 75 30.10 -17.91 13.69
C LEU A 75 29.98 -18.73 12.41
N ARG A 76 31.01 -19.51 12.05
CA ARG A 76 31.03 -20.29 10.82
C ARG A 76 29.85 -21.27 10.76
N ARG A 77 29.59 -21.98 11.86
CA ARG A 77 28.50 -22.95 11.97
C ARG A 77 27.14 -22.26 11.89
N GLU A 78 26.94 -21.23 12.71
CA GLU A 78 25.66 -20.54 12.83
C GLU A 78 25.32 -19.70 11.58
N ILE A 79 26.31 -19.10 10.89
CA ILE A 79 26.10 -18.43 9.60
C ILE A 79 25.63 -19.43 8.55
N THR A 80 26.26 -20.61 8.49
CA THR A 80 25.88 -21.66 7.53
C THR A 80 24.47 -22.18 7.82
N PHE A 81 24.13 -22.35 9.10
CA PHE A 81 22.77 -22.70 9.53
C PHE A 81 21.77 -21.60 9.14
N ALA A 82 22.09 -20.34 9.44
CA ALA A 82 21.21 -19.22 9.16
C ALA A 82 20.98 -18.96 7.69
N ALA A 83 22.00 -19.19 6.84
CA ALA A 83 21.85 -19.10 5.39
C ALA A 83 20.96 -20.20 4.80
N ARG A 84 20.93 -21.41 5.40
CA ARG A 84 20.11 -22.53 4.92
C ARG A 84 18.69 -22.51 5.48
N TYR A 85 18.51 -22.08 6.73
CA TYR A 85 17.26 -22.18 7.48
C TYR A 85 16.73 -20.80 7.90
N ILE A 86 16.65 -19.87 6.94
CA ILE A 86 16.18 -18.49 7.16
C ILE A 86 14.76 -18.48 7.75
N ASP A 87 13.87 -19.34 7.26
CA ASP A 87 12.48 -19.43 7.72
C ASP A 87 12.39 -19.93 9.17
N SER A 88 13.26 -20.86 9.57
CA SER A 88 13.31 -21.39 10.94
C SER A 88 13.76 -20.35 11.97
N ILE A 89 14.51 -19.34 11.54
CA ILE A 89 14.97 -18.23 12.40
C ILE A 89 13.89 -17.15 12.54
N GLY A 90 12.81 -17.24 11.77
CA GLY A 90 11.69 -16.29 11.81
C GLY A 90 11.98 -14.98 11.10
N CYS A 91 12.92 -14.97 10.14
CA CYS A 91 13.23 -13.78 9.35
C CYS A 91 12.12 -13.48 8.33
N ARG A 92 11.24 -12.52 8.62
CA ARG A 92 10.19 -12.07 7.69
C ARG A 92 10.61 -10.78 6.98
N CYS A 93 11.34 -10.92 5.88
CA CYS A 93 11.78 -9.79 5.06
C CYS A 93 10.87 -9.63 3.84
N ARG A 94 10.06 -8.57 3.83
CA ARG A 94 9.20 -8.21 2.70
C ARG A 94 9.96 -7.34 1.69
N GLN A 95 9.56 -7.38 0.43
CA GLN A 95 10.10 -6.47 -0.58
C GLN A 95 9.64 -5.03 -0.29
N PRO A 96 10.50 -4.01 -0.50
CA PRO A 96 10.06 -2.62 -0.40
C PRO A 96 8.99 -2.32 -1.46
N CYS A 97 8.05 -1.44 -1.11
CA CYS A 97 7.04 -0.99 -2.06
C CYS A 97 7.65 -0.18 -3.21
N GLN A 98 8.75 0.53 -2.98
CA GLN A 98 9.51 1.22 -4.02
C GLN A 98 10.91 0.64 -4.14
N GLN A 99 11.27 0.19 -5.34
CA GLN A 99 12.57 -0.41 -5.61
C GLN A 99 13.08 -0.04 -6.99
N ASP A 100 14.36 0.34 -7.05
CA ASP A 100 15.07 0.51 -8.30
C ASP A 100 15.98 -0.69 -8.55
N ALA A 101 15.78 -1.37 -9.68
CA ALA A 101 16.55 -2.52 -10.10
C ALA A 101 17.39 -2.19 -11.34
N TYR A 102 18.68 -2.52 -11.29
CA TYR A 102 19.62 -2.33 -12.39
C TYR A 102 20.00 -3.69 -12.99
N SER A 103 19.64 -3.92 -14.24
CA SER A 103 20.17 -5.04 -15.03
C SER A 103 21.56 -4.65 -15.53
N VAL A 104 22.55 -5.49 -15.27
CA VAL A 104 23.94 -5.27 -15.70
C VAL A 104 24.24 -6.21 -16.86
N SER A 105 24.69 -5.63 -17.97
CA SER A 105 25.34 -6.35 -19.07
C SER A 105 26.85 -6.13 -18.96
N TYR A 106 27.64 -7.16 -19.24
CA TYR A 106 29.09 -7.10 -19.09
C TYR A 106 29.77 -7.44 -20.41
N SER A 107 30.74 -6.59 -20.80
CA SER A 107 31.66 -6.84 -21.90
C SER A 107 33.08 -6.62 -21.40
N ALA A 108 34.02 -7.43 -21.91
CA ALA A 108 35.41 -7.41 -21.51
C ALA A 108 36.30 -7.30 -22.74
N SER A 109 37.37 -6.52 -22.63
CA SER A 109 38.40 -6.44 -23.65
C SER A 109 39.78 -6.33 -23.00
N ARG A 110 40.83 -6.64 -23.77
CA ARG A 110 42.21 -6.53 -23.29
C ARG A 110 42.60 -5.06 -23.18
N TRP A 111 42.86 -4.61 -21.96
CA TRP A 111 43.38 -3.28 -21.66
C TRP A 111 44.72 -3.40 -20.94
N PRO A 112 45.71 -2.53 -21.19
CA PRO A 112 45.81 -1.58 -22.31
C PRO A 112 46.15 -2.28 -23.64
N ALA A 113 45.70 -1.68 -24.75
CA ALA A 113 45.89 -2.19 -26.11
C ALA A 113 47.36 -2.07 -26.57
N SER A 114 47.98 -0.92 -26.33
CA SER A 114 49.36 -0.61 -26.70
C SER A 114 50.10 0.13 -25.57
N PRO A 115 51.45 0.13 -25.56
CA PRO A 115 52.21 0.95 -24.61
C PRO A 115 51.88 2.45 -24.73
N SER A 116 51.52 2.91 -25.93
CA SER A 116 51.18 4.30 -26.20
C SER A 116 49.84 4.77 -25.61
N SER A 117 48.96 3.85 -25.19
CA SER A 117 47.71 4.22 -24.49
C SER A 117 47.90 4.43 -22.98
N ILE A 118 49.11 4.22 -22.46
CA ILE A 118 49.45 4.40 -21.05
C ILE A 118 50.14 5.75 -20.90
N THR A 119 49.50 6.68 -20.19
CA THR A 119 50.04 8.04 -19.98
C THR A 119 50.88 8.17 -18.71
N ASP A 120 50.80 7.21 -17.79
CA ASP A 120 51.39 7.27 -16.46
C ASP A 120 52.35 6.08 -16.22
N CYS A 121 53.39 5.97 -17.06
CA CYS A 121 54.45 5.01 -16.85
C CYS A 121 55.58 5.64 -16.05
N ASP A 122 56.07 4.92 -15.04
CA ASP A 122 57.29 5.30 -14.34
C ASP A 122 58.47 5.41 -15.33
N PRO A 123 59.15 6.57 -15.41
CA PRO A 123 60.27 6.78 -16.34
C PRO A 123 61.46 5.84 -16.11
N ALA A 124 61.52 5.14 -14.97
CA ALA A 124 62.52 4.12 -14.71
C ALA A 124 62.25 2.77 -15.42
N LEU A 125 61.03 2.53 -15.92
CA LEU A 125 60.64 1.28 -16.57
C LEU A 125 60.65 1.39 -18.09
N SER A 126 61.04 0.30 -18.78
CA SER A 126 60.87 0.24 -20.23
C SER A 126 59.38 0.22 -20.61
N PRO A 127 59.00 0.73 -21.80
CA PRO A 127 57.60 0.73 -22.24
C PRO A 127 56.94 -0.65 -22.24
N VAL A 128 57.71 -1.71 -22.49
CA VAL A 128 57.23 -3.10 -22.50
C VAL A 128 57.02 -3.63 -21.08
N GLN A 129 57.91 -3.29 -20.13
CA GLN A 129 57.74 -3.65 -18.73
C GLN A 129 56.55 -2.93 -18.12
N CYS A 130 56.35 -1.65 -18.43
CA CYS A 130 55.17 -0.88 -18.00
C CYS A 130 53.88 -1.50 -18.56
N LEU A 131 53.87 -1.88 -19.85
CA LEU A 131 52.72 -2.56 -20.46
C LEU A 131 52.36 -3.86 -19.73
N ASN A 132 53.34 -4.69 -19.39
CA ASN A 132 53.10 -5.95 -18.68
C ASN A 132 52.61 -5.71 -17.26
N PHE A 133 53.16 -4.72 -16.55
CA PHE A 133 52.71 -4.33 -15.21
C PHE A 133 51.22 -3.94 -15.22
N TYR A 134 50.79 -3.07 -16.12
CA TYR A 134 49.38 -2.67 -16.23
C TYR A 134 48.45 -3.82 -16.66
N ARG A 135 48.95 -4.79 -17.43
CA ARG A 135 48.16 -5.96 -17.84
C ARG A 135 47.98 -6.98 -16.72
N GLU A 136 48.94 -7.09 -15.81
CA GLU A 136 48.88 -8.03 -14.69
C GLU A 136 48.20 -7.44 -13.45
N GLN A 137 48.36 -6.14 -13.22
CA GLN A 137 47.92 -5.47 -11.99
C GLN A 137 46.76 -4.49 -12.20
N GLY A 138 46.53 -4.04 -13.45
CA GLY A 138 45.55 -3.01 -13.77
C GLY A 138 44.21 -3.57 -14.23
N ALA A 139 43.13 -2.89 -13.84
CA ALA A 139 41.80 -3.09 -14.41
C ALA A 139 41.18 -1.72 -14.73
N TYR A 140 40.62 -1.60 -15.93
CA TYR A 140 39.85 -0.44 -16.36
C TYR A 140 38.37 -0.81 -16.37
N ILE A 141 37.57 -0.09 -15.57
CA ILE A 141 36.13 -0.33 -15.42
C ILE A 141 35.39 0.92 -15.86
N GLU A 142 34.59 0.79 -16.91
CA GLU A 142 33.71 1.85 -17.39
C GLU A 142 32.26 1.46 -17.09
N VAL A 143 31.54 2.31 -16.36
CA VAL A 143 30.13 2.11 -16.01
C VAL A 143 29.30 3.18 -16.70
N TYR A 144 28.44 2.76 -17.62
CA TYR A 144 27.57 3.65 -18.37
C TYR A 144 26.17 3.06 -18.51
N PHE A 145 25.19 3.90 -18.86
CA PHE A 145 23.84 3.47 -19.19
C PHE A 145 23.76 3.16 -20.69
N GLU A 146 23.25 1.98 -21.05
CA GLU A 146 23.03 1.62 -22.45
C GLU A 146 22.04 2.58 -23.15
N GLN A 147 21.05 3.07 -22.41
CA GLN A 147 20.01 3.99 -22.90
C GLN A 147 19.64 4.99 -21.79
N LEU A 148 19.22 6.21 -22.18
CA LEU A 148 18.73 7.24 -21.25
C LEU A 148 17.30 6.98 -20.76
N ASN A 149 16.64 5.93 -21.24
CA ASN A 149 15.28 5.56 -20.86
C ASN A 149 15.29 4.55 -19.70
N TYR A 150 14.25 4.59 -18.88
CA TYR A 150 14.01 3.61 -17.83
C TYR A 150 12.62 3.00 -17.98
N GLU A 151 12.47 1.78 -17.49
CA GLU A 151 11.19 1.07 -17.48
C GLU A 151 10.53 1.27 -16.12
N SER A 152 9.26 1.68 -16.08
CA SER A 152 8.49 1.81 -14.84
C SER A 152 7.42 0.73 -14.75
N LEU A 153 7.49 -0.10 -13.71
CA LEU A 153 6.52 -1.14 -13.39
C LEU A 153 5.72 -0.69 -12.18
N LEU A 154 4.45 -0.36 -12.39
CA LEU A 154 3.53 0.12 -11.36
C LEU A 154 2.41 -0.89 -11.18
N GLU A 155 2.19 -1.35 -9.96
CA GLU A 155 1.02 -2.14 -9.60
C GLU A 155 -0.17 -1.20 -9.29
N SER A 156 -1.31 -1.49 -9.91
CA SER A 156 -2.58 -0.80 -9.64
C SER A 156 -3.64 -1.82 -9.25
N GLU A 157 -4.66 -1.38 -8.50
CA GLU A 157 -5.78 -2.24 -8.13
C GLU A 157 -6.49 -2.75 -9.40
N ALA A 158 -6.72 -4.05 -9.48
CA ALA A 158 -7.39 -4.65 -10.64
C ALA A 158 -8.88 -4.27 -10.69
N TYR A 159 -9.50 -4.05 -9.52
CA TYR A 159 -10.91 -3.75 -9.39
C TYR A 159 -11.15 -2.78 -8.24
N GLY A 160 -11.42 -1.52 -8.58
CA GLY A 160 -11.79 -0.49 -7.62
C GLY A 160 -13.28 -0.54 -7.28
N LEU A 161 -13.66 0.08 -6.16
CA LEU A 161 -15.06 0.33 -5.79
C LEU A 161 -15.92 0.93 -6.91
N PRO A 162 -15.48 1.90 -7.73
CA PRO A 162 -16.31 2.42 -8.81
C PRO A 162 -16.63 1.36 -9.88
N ASN A 163 -15.70 0.47 -10.19
CA ASN A 163 -15.94 -0.62 -11.14
C ASN A 163 -16.97 -1.60 -10.56
N LEU A 164 -16.87 -1.90 -9.26
CA LEU A 164 -17.82 -2.75 -8.54
C LEU A 164 -19.24 -2.20 -8.58
N LEU A 165 -19.40 -0.91 -8.30
CA LEU A 165 -20.69 -0.24 -8.35
C LEU A 165 -21.24 -0.14 -9.78
N SER A 166 -20.36 0.08 -10.76
CA SER A 166 -20.74 0.11 -12.17
C SER A 166 -21.28 -1.25 -12.63
N ASP A 167 -20.62 -2.35 -12.31
CA ASP A 167 -21.06 -3.68 -12.72
C ASP A 167 -22.32 -4.12 -11.98
N PHE A 168 -22.43 -3.81 -10.69
CA PHE A 168 -23.63 -4.12 -9.91
C PHE A 168 -24.84 -3.31 -10.40
N GLY A 169 -24.66 -2.00 -10.62
CA GLY A 169 -25.70 -1.12 -11.16
C GLY A 169 -26.08 -1.50 -12.60
N GLY A 170 -25.11 -1.88 -13.42
CA GLY A 170 -25.32 -2.35 -14.78
C GLY A 170 -26.14 -3.64 -14.83
N GLN A 171 -25.81 -4.62 -13.98
CA GLN A 171 -26.56 -5.87 -13.91
C GLN A 171 -27.97 -5.65 -13.35
N LEU A 172 -28.15 -4.89 -12.28
CA LEU A 172 -29.48 -4.60 -11.73
C LEU A 172 -30.34 -3.78 -12.69
N GLY A 173 -29.76 -2.81 -13.38
CA GLY A 173 -30.44 -2.01 -14.39
C GLY A 173 -30.86 -2.82 -15.60
N LEU A 174 -30.00 -3.73 -16.08
CA LEU A 174 -30.29 -4.56 -17.25
C LEU A 174 -31.36 -5.62 -16.97
N TRP A 175 -31.26 -6.35 -15.85
CA TRP A 175 -32.14 -7.49 -15.56
C TRP A 175 -33.44 -7.09 -14.88
N MET A 176 -33.38 -6.14 -13.93
CA MET A 176 -34.53 -5.77 -13.10
C MET A 176 -35.09 -4.39 -13.46
N GLY A 177 -34.46 -3.65 -14.37
CA GLY A 177 -34.84 -2.26 -14.67
C GLY A 177 -34.63 -1.30 -13.50
N VAL A 178 -33.86 -1.72 -12.48
CA VAL A 178 -33.67 -0.95 -11.24
C VAL A 178 -32.65 0.16 -11.48
N SER A 179 -33.05 1.38 -11.16
CA SER A 179 -32.20 2.57 -11.17
C SER A 179 -32.15 3.23 -9.81
N VAL A 180 -31.25 4.20 -9.63
CA VAL A 180 -31.18 5.02 -8.40
C VAL A 180 -32.52 5.68 -8.09
N ILE A 181 -33.27 6.09 -9.12
CA ILE A 181 -34.59 6.70 -8.97
C ILE A 181 -35.58 5.70 -8.36
N THR A 182 -35.61 4.46 -8.87
CA THR A 182 -36.50 3.41 -8.32
C THR A 182 -36.16 3.05 -6.87
N ILE A 183 -34.88 3.10 -6.48
CA ILE A 183 -34.48 2.87 -5.08
C ILE A 183 -34.97 4.01 -4.18
N MET A 184 -34.87 5.26 -4.64
CA MET A 184 -35.38 6.41 -3.89
C MET A 184 -36.90 6.35 -3.72
N GLU A 185 -37.64 5.97 -4.76
CA GLU A 185 -39.09 5.83 -4.70
C GLU A 185 -39.54 4.78 -3.67
N VAL A 186 -38.90 3.60 -3.68
CA VAL A 186 -39.15 2.56 -2.67
C VAL A 186 -38.83 3.06 -1.26
N GLY A 187 -37.75 3.84 -1.10
CA GLY A 187 -37.38 4.43 0.19
C GLY A 187 -38.43 5.42 0.72
N ILE A 188 -38.95 6.29 -0.14
CA ILE A 188 -40.04 7.23 0.22
C ILE A 188 -41.29 6.46 0.58
N LEU A 189 -41.69 5.48 -0.24
CA LEU A 189 -42.85 4.63 0.01
C LEU A 189 -42.74 3.92 1.37
N PHE A 190 -41.57 3.34 1.69
CA PHE A 190 -41.35 2.66 2.96
C PHE A 190 -41.42 3.64 4.14
N GLY A 191 -40.87 4.84 3.99
CA GLY A 191 -40.97 5.92 4.99
C GLY A 191 -42.41 6.34 5.26
N GLU A 192 -43.22 6.54 4.22
CA GLU A 192 -44.65 6.85 4.34
C GLU A 192 -45.45 5.70 4.96
N LEU A 193 -45.09 4.45 4.64
CA LEU A 193 -45.73 3.27 5.18
C LEU A 193 -45.42 3.13 6.67
N LEU A 194 -44.16 3.31 7.08
CA LEU A 194 -43.76 3.34 8.49
C LEU A 194 -44.45 4.47 9.25
N TYR A 195 -44.49 5.68 8.68
CA TYR A 195 -45.19 6.81 9.28
C TYR A 195 -46.69 6.52 9.50
N SER A 196 -47.34 5.93 8.51
CA SER A 196 -48.76 5.56 8.57
C SER A 196 -49.01 4.46 9.60
N VAL A 197 -48.15 3.44 9.66
CA VAL A 197 -48.24 2.34 10.65
C VAL A 197 -48.00 2.85 12.07
N ILE A 198 -47.10 3.81 12.28
CA ILE A 198 -46.85 4.43 13.60
C ILE A 198 -48.02 5.36 14.02
N ARG A 199 -48.66 6.07 13.07
CA ARG A 199 -49.84 6.90 13.35
C ARG A 199 -51.14 6.11 13.55
N TYR A 200 -51.25 4.92 12.99
CA TYR A 200 -52.44 4.08 13.08
C TYR A 200 -52.81 3.68 14.54
N PRO A 201 -51.89 3.27 15.43
CA PRO A 201 -52.20 3.03 16.85
C PRO A 201 -52.43 4.34 17.63
N PHE A 202 -51.78 5.45 17.27
CA PHE A 202 -51.98 6.74 17.95
C PHE A 202 -53.38 7.32 17.71
N THR A 203 -53.90 7.21 16.49
CA THR A 203 -55.27 7.61 16.14
C THR A 203 -56.34 6.65 16.67
N ARG A 204 -56.05 5.33 16.76
CA ARG A 204 -56.93 4.37 17.47
C ARG A 204 -57.00 4.62 18.98
N CYS A 205 -55.90 5.00 19.63
CA CYS A 205 -55.89 5.38 21.05
C CYS A 205 -56.73 6.64 21.33
N CYS A 206 -56.63 7.68 20.49
CA CYS A 206 -57.44 8.89 20.64
C CYS A 206 -58.92 8.69 20.27
N ARG A 207 -59.26 7.76 19.36
CA ARG A 207 -60.66 7.47 18.97
C ARG A 207 -61.43 6.66 20.03
N LYS A 208 -60.78 5.91 20.92
CA LYS A 208 -61.46 5.28 22.07
C LYS A 208 -61.89 6.26 23.17
N ARG A 209 -61.38 7.51 23.16
CA ARG A 209 -61.72 8.54 24.16
C ARG A 209 -62.92 9.42 23.81
N LYS A 210 -63.47 9.36 22.60
CA LYS A 210 -64.68 10.09 22.20
C LYS A 210 -65.86 9.14 21.97
N ARG A 211 -66.46 8.63 23.05
CA ARG A 211 -67.90 8.33 23.03
C ARG A 211 -68.62 9.66 23.26
N PRO A 212 -69.54 10.12 22.40
CA PRO A 212 -70.32 11.31 22.67
C PRO A 212 -71.34 10.97 23.76
N VAL A 213 -71.29 11.69 24.89
CA VAL A 213 -72.41 11.74 25.84
C VAL A 213 -73.50 12.58 25.18
N VAL A 214 -74.59 11.94 24.76
CA VAL A 214 -75.79 12.63 24.30
C VAL A 214 -76.42 13.31 25.51
N THR A 215 -76.24 14.62 25.62
CA THR A 215 -76.96 15.45 26.59
C THR A 215 -78.00 16.26 25.83
N LYS A 216 -79.28 16.05 26.17
CA LYS A 216 -80.40 16.81 25.64
C LYS A 216 -80.26 18.29 26.03
N GLY A 217 -80.42 19.19 25.06
CA GLY A 217 -80.91 20.54 25.34
C GLY A 217 -80.23 21.67 24.59
N LYS A 218 -81.08 22.40 23.85
CA LYS A 218 -80.99 23.79 23.37
C LYS A 218 -80.19 24.07 22.09
N LEU A 219 -81.00 24.34 21.07
CA LEU A 219 -80.74 25.06 19.83
C LEU A 219 -80.14 26.45 20.14
N SER A 220 -79.07 26.85 19.45
CA SER A 220 -78.84 28.27 19.13
C SER A 220 -77.97 28.42 17.88
N SER A 221 -78.38 29.38 17.07
CA SER A 221 -77.90 29.74 15.74
C SER A 221 -76.63 30.61 15.82
N SER A 222 -75.47 30.08 15.43
CA SER A 222 -74.30 30.85 14.96
C SER A 222 -73.14 29.93 14.63
N ALA A 223 -73.01 29.50 13.37
CA ALA A 223 -71.75 29.10 12.74
C ALA A 223 -72.03 28.70 11.27
N LYS A 224 -72.67 29.59 10.52
CA LYS A 224 -72.85 29.47 9.05
C LYS A 224 -71.80 30.27 8.27
N TYR A 225 -70.80 30.84 8.94
CA TYR A 225 -69.69 31.56 8.34
C TYR A 225 -68.41 30.82 8.69
N ASP A 226 -67.88 30.04 7.75
CA ASP A 226 -66.44 29.69 7.64
C ASP A 226 -66.15 28.67 6.52
N ILE A 227 -67.19 28.10 5.88
CA ILE A 227 -67.04 27.14 4.78
C ILE A 227 -66.72 27.82 3.43
N VAL A 228 -66.74 29.15 3.33
CA VAL A 228 -66.56 29.87 2.03
C VAL A 228 -65.14 30.42 1.81
N ARG A 229 -64.23 30.40 2.81
CA ARG A 229 -62.91 31.04 2.66
C ARG A 229 -61.77 30.16 2.14
N HIS A 230 -61.89 28.83 2.14
CA HIS A 230 -60.79 27.95 1.72
C HIS A 230 -60.87 27.43 0.28
N ALA A 231 -61.91 27.78 -0.49
CA ALA A 231 -62.05 27.36 -1.89
C ALA A 231 -61.28 28.24 -2.89
N ASN A 232 -60.77 29.42 -2.48
CA ASN A 232 -60.15 30.39 -3.40
C ASN A 232 -58.62 30.43 -3.40
N GLN A 233 -57.93 29.47 -2.77
CA GLN A 233 -56.45 29.45 -2.73
C GLN A 233 -55.82 28.28 -3.52
N PHE A 234 -56.62 27.55 -4.32
CA PHE A 234 -56.16 26.42 -5.13
C PHE A 234 -56.00 26.72 -6.64
N ASN A 235 -56.29 27.94 -7.09
CA ASN A 235 -56.32 28.29 -8.52
C ASN A 235 -55.15 29.17 -9.01
N GLN A 236 -54.01 29.20 -8.32
CA GLN A 236 -52.89 30.08 -8.71
C GLN A 236 -51.48 29.45 -8.63
N PHE A 237 -51.36 28.12 -8.76
CA PHE A 237 -50.06 27.44 -8.79
C PHE A 237 -49.86 26.48 -9.97
N SER A 238 -50.65 26.64 -11.04
CA SER A 238 -50.50 25.87 -12.29
C SER A 238 -49.99 26.74 -13.46
N GLN A 239 -48.96 27.53 -13.22
CA GLN A 239 -48.15 28.16 -14.26
C GLN A 239 -46.78 28.46 -13.65
N PHE A 240 -45.71 28.19 -14.42
CA PHE A 240 -44.28 28.33 -14.10
C PHE A 240 -43.59 27.12 -13.45
N VAL A 241 -43.14 26.19 -14.29
CA VAL A 241 -41.71 25.84 -14.40
C VAL A 241 -41.42 25.55 -15.90
N PRO A 242 -40.32 26.06 -16.48
CA PRO A 242 -39.92 25.80 -17.86
C PRO A 242 -39.62 24.33 -18.17
#